data_AF-A0A8B6BQL2-F1
#
_entry.id   AF-A0A8B6BQL2-F1
#
_cell.length_a   1.000
_cell.length_b   1.000
_cell.length_c   1.000
_cell.angle_alpha   90.00
_cell.angle_beta   90.00
_cell.angle_gamma   90.00
#
_symmetry.space_group_name_H-M   'P 1'
#
loop_
_entity.id
_entity.type
_entity.pdbx_description
1 polymer ?
#
loop_
_entity_poly.entity_id
_entity_poly.type
_entity_poly.pdbx_seq_one_letter_code
_entity_poly.pdbx_strand_id
1 'polypeptide(L)'
;EVDLVAAPLATDAHRETVSDFTLPYYYEKSGIIIKKPDPSYSTKLFDPLNPMVYICIGISLPVTTFFLFLFEKFNPFYRNVAGRMKIRGLHHFSDSFFYMYGALFCQDMPEILEE
;
A
#
# COMPACT_ATOMS: atom_id res chain seq x y z
N GLU A 1 61.26 -9.18 16.02
CA GLU A 1 60.51 -8.86 17.25
C GLU A 1 59.65 -7.63 17.00
N VAL A 2 58.48 -7.54 17.63
CA VAL A 2 57.54 -6.42 17.47
C VAL A 2 57.13 -5.97 18.86
N ASP A 3 57.26 -4.67 19.13
CA ASP A 3 57.02 -4.11 20.46
C ASP A 3 55.54 -3.77 20.71
N LEU A 4 54.76 -3.48 19.67
CA LEU A 4 53.34 -3.13 19.76
C LEU A 4 52.59 -3.53 18.49
N VAL A 5 51.37 -4.05 18.64
CA VAL A 5 50.48 -4.40 17.53
C VAL A 5 49.19 -3.58 17.64
N ALA A 6 48.87 -2.84 16.58
CA ALA A 6 47.60 -2.12 16.43
C ALA A 6 46.78 -2.78 15.31
N ALA A 7 45.90 -3.70 15.68
CA ALA A 7 45.08 -4.48 14.76
C ALA A 7 43.72 -4.84 15.42
N PRO A 8 42.68 -5.17 14.63
CA PRO A 8 41.43 -5.70 15.17
C PRO A 8 41.68 -7.10 15.74
N LEU A 9 41.96 -7.15 17.03
CA LEU A 9 42.23 -8.38 17.77
C LEU A 9 41.17 -8.54 18.85
N ALA A 10 40.54 -9.72 18.90
CA ALA A 10 39.68 -10.07 20.01
C ALA A 10 40.53 -10.39 21.25
N THR A 11 40.17 -9.81 22.39
CA THR A 11 40.70 -10.18 23.70
C THR A 11 40.20 -11.56 24.07
N ASP A 12 41.11 -12.47 24.38
CA ASP A 12 40.82 -13.85 24.76
C ASP A 12 41.68 -14.24 25.97
N ALA A 13 41.12 -15.04 26.88
CA ALA A 13 41.77 -15.42 28.13
C ALA A 13 43.06 -16.21 27.90
N HIS A 14 43.14 -16.98 26.81
CA HIS A 14 44.37 -17.68 26.46
C HIS A 14 45.47 -16.70 26.00
N ARG A 15 45.10 -15.63 25.30
CA ARG A 15 46.05 -14.64 24.76
C ARG A 15 46.60 -13.71 25.84
N GLU A 16 45.83 -13.46 26.90
CA GLU A 16 46.32 -12.71 28.07
C GLU A 16 47.47 -13.42 28.82
N THR A 17 47.69 -14.72 28.59
CA THR A 17 48.81 -15.44 29.24
C THR A 17 50.18 -15.14 28.61
N VAL A 18 50.20 -14.61 27.39
CA VAL A 18 51.43 -14.38 26.60
C VAL A 18 51.64 -12.91 26.22
N SER A 19 50.61 -12.07 26.31
CA SER A 19 50.64 -10.67 25.93
C SER A 19 49.61 -9.85 26.71
N ASP A 20 49.97 -8.64 27.12
CA ASP A 20 49.06 -7.71 27.79
C ASP A 20 48.20 -6.94 26.79
N PHE A 21 46.91 -6.80 27.10
CA PHE A 21 45.97 -5.99 26.32
C PHE A 21 45.59 -4.71 27.07
N THR A 22 45.39 -3.63 26.32
CA THR A 22 44.76 -2.41 26.84
C THR A 22 43.24 -2.57 26.89
N LEU A 23 42.55 -1.57 27.44
CA LEU A 23 41.08 -1.54 27.45
C LEU A 23 40.54 -1.65 26.02
N PRO A 24 39.57 -2.56 25.75
CA PRO A 24 39.04 -2.75 24.41
C PRO A 24 38.35 -1.48 23.92
N TYR A 25 38.78 -0.98 22.75
CA TYR A 25 38.20 0.21 22.14
C TYR A 25 36.87 -0.06 21.43
N TYR A 26 36.57 -1.34 21.15
CA TYR A 26 35.36 -1.75 20.43
C TYR A 26 34.87 -3.13 20.91
N TYR A 27 33.57 -3.24 21.18
CA TYR A 27 32.93 -4.49 21.60
C TYR A 27 32.19 -5.11 20.41
N GLU A 28 32.81 -6.11 19.78
CA GLU A 28 32.18 -6.86 18.70
C GLU A 28 31.22 -7.92 19.22
N LYS A 29 30.13 -8.13 18.49
CA LYS A 29 29.22 -9.26 18.67
C LYS A 29 29.37 -10.18 17.47
N SER A 30 29.51 -11.48 17.70
CA SER A 30 29.48 -12.47 16.63
C SER A 30 28.09 -12.54 16.03
N GLY A 31 27.97 -12.28 14.73
CA GLY A 31 26.73 -12.41 13.96
C GLY A 31 26.89 -13.43 12.84
N ILE A 32 25.81 -14.09 12.46
CA ILE A 32 25.79 -15.00 11.30
C ILE A 32 25.37 -14.19 10.08
N ILE A 33 26.21 -14.18 9.05
CA ILE A 33 25.88 -13.55 7.77
C ILE A 33 25.22 -14.61 6.88
N ILE A 34 23.95 -14.40 6.53
CA ILE A 34 23.20 -15.25 5.60
C ILE A 34 23.01 -14.55 4.26
N LYS A 35 22.99 -15.33 3.17
CA LYS A 35 22.67 -14.82 1.83
C LYS A 35 21.26 -14.22 1.85
N LYS A 36 21.11 -13.01 1.28
CA LYS A 36 19.80 -12.38 1.08
C LYS A 36 18.90 -13.34 0.27
N PRO A 37 17.69 -13.68 0.77
CA PRO A 37 16.78 -14.53 0.02
C PRO A 37 16.39 -13.83 -1.28
N ASP A 38 16.28 -14.62 -2.36
CA ASP A 38 15.90 -14.08 -3.67
C ASP A 38 14.52 -13.41 -3.56
N PRO A 39 14.34 -12.20 -4.15
CA PRO A 39 13.08 -11.50 -4.05
C PRO A 39 12.00 -12.31 -4.74
N SER A 40 11.14 -12.95 -3.95
CA SER A 40 9.89 -13.49 -4.46
C SER A 40 9.12 -12.32 -5.07
N TYR A 41 8.92 -12.37 -6.38
CA TYR A 41 8.07 -11.44 -7.13
C TYR A 41 6.61 -11.75 -6.74
N SER A 42 6.26 -11.51 -5.48
CA SER A 42 4.88 -11.52 -5.04
C SER A 42 4.26 -10.20 -5.46
N THR A 43 3.07 -10.25 -6.05
CA THR A 43 2.21 -9.11 -6.29
C THR A 43 1.70 -8.56 -4.96
N LYS A 44 2.61 -8.00 -4.16
CA LYS A 44 2.38 -7.46 -2.80
C LYS A 44 1.30 -6.39 -2.71
N LEU A 45 0.87 -5.88 -3.87
CA LEU A 45 -0.23 -4.94 -3.97
C LEU A 45 -1.59 -5.58 -3.63
N PHE A 46 -1.80 -6.85 -3.97
CA PHE A 46 -3.06 -7.55 -3.74
C PHE A 46 -3.05 -8.45 -2.50
N ASP A 47 -1.87 -8.70 -1.94
CA ASP A 47 -1.65 -9.50 -0.72
C ASP A 47 -2.34 -8.98 0.57
N PRO A 48 -2.62 -7.67 0.79
CA PRO A 48 -3.15 -7.24 2.09
C PRO A 48 -4.61 -7.64 2.32
N LEU A 49 -5.35 -8.04 1.27
CA LEU A 49 -6.77 -8.31 1.35
C LEU A 49 -7.09 -9.73 0.86
N ASN A 50 -8.06 -10.38 1.53
CA ASN A 50 -8.50 -11.72 1.17
C ASN A 50 -9.13 -11.72 -0.25
N PRO A 51 -8.82 -12.69 -1.12
CA PRO A 51 -9.36 -12.76 -2.49
C PRO A 51 -10.90 -12.67 -2.56
N MET A 52 -11.60 -13.16 -1.55
CA MET A 52 -13.06 -13.08 -1.47
C MET A 52 -13.59 -11.63 -1.39
N VAL A 53 -12.85 -10.73 -0.76
CA VAL A 53 -13.29 -9.34 -0.57
C VAL A 53 -13.20 -8.57 -1.89
N TYR A 54 -12.21 -8.84 -2.73
CA TYR A 54 -12.15 -8.24 -4.07
C TYR A 54 -13.37 -8.59 -4.92
N ILE A 55 -13.83 -9.84 -4.84
CA ILE A 55 -15.06 -10.28 -5.53
C ILE A 55 -16.28 -9.55 -4.95
N CYS A 56 -16.36 -9.41 -3.63
CA CYS A 56 -17.44 -8.68 -2.97
C CYS A 56 -17.49 -7.20 -3.41
N ILE A 57 -16.34 -6.53 -3.47
CA ILE A 57 -16.22 -5.15 -3.96
C ILE A 57 -16.68 -5.08 -5.42
N GLY A 58 -16.21 -6.02 -6.26
CA GLY A 58 -16.58 -6.10 -7.68
C GLY A 58 -18.08 -6.31 -7.92
N ILE A 59 -18.78 -7.03 -7.04
CA ILE A 59 -20.23 -7.23 -7.12
C ILE A 59 -21.00 -6.03 -6.54
N SER A 60 -20.47 -5.38 -5.50
CA SER A 60 -21.15 -4.25 -4.86
C SER A 60 -21.30 -3.03 -5.79
N LEU A 61 -20.35 -2.80 -6.69
CA LEU A 61 -20.38 -1.71 -7.67
C LEU A 61 -21.57 -1.78 -8.65
N PRO A 62 -21.80 -2.88 -9.39
CA PRO A 62 -22.95 -2.97 -10.30
C PRO A 62 -24.28 -3.00 -9.54
N VAL A 63 -24.32 -3.60 -8.35
CA VAL A 63 -25.55 -3.64 -7.52
C VAL A 63 -25.95 -2.23 -7.10
N THR A 64 -25.02 -1.45 -6.56
CA THR A 64 -25.30 -0.07 -6.15
C THR A 64 -25.63 0.83 -7.33
N THR A 65 -24.95 0.67 -8.47
CA THR A 65 -25.26 1.36 -9.74
C THR A 65 -26.68 1.05 -10.22
N PHE A 66 -27.11 -0.22 -10.15
CA PHE A 66 -28.46 -0.64 -10.52
C PHE A 66 -29.53 -0.01 -9.63
N PHE A 67 -29.31 0.01 -8.31
CA PHE A 67 -30.21 0.67 -7.37
C PHE A 67 -30.31 2.19 -7.63
N LEU A 68 -29.19 2.85 -7.91
CA LEU A 68 -29.16 4.28 -8.23
C LEU A 68 -30.00 4.58 -9.48
N PHE A 69 -29.79 3.82 -10.56
CA PHE A 69 -30.57 3.93 -11.80
C PHE A 69 -32.08 3.71 -11.57
N LEU A 70 -32.43 2.75 -10.71
CA LEU A 70 -33.82 2.48 -10.36
C LEU A 70 -34.44 3.67 -9.61
N PHE A 71 -33.73 4.24 -8.63
CA PHE A 71 -34.22 5.38 -7.86
C PHE A 71 -34.44 6.64 -8.68
N GLU A 72 -33.57 6.91 -9.67
CA GLU A 72 -33.74 8.02 -10.60
C GLU A 72 -34.98 7.84 -11.48
N LYS A 73 -35.27 6.61 -11.90
CA LYS A 73 -36.43 6.31 -12.75
C LYS A 73 -37.76 6.33 -11.99
N PHE A 74 -37.77 5.92 -10.73
CA PHE A 74 -39.00 5.84 -9.92
C PHE A 74 -39.40 7.19 -9.29
N ASN A 75 -38.47 8.11 -9.03
CA ASN A 75 -38.76 9.35 -8.34
C ASN A 75 -38.86 10.57 -9.28
N PRO A 76 -40.08 11.03 -9.63
CA PRO A 76 -40.27 12.24 -10.46
C PRO A 76 -39.81 13.54 -9.79
N PHE A 77 -39.44 13.50 -8.50
CA PHE A 77 -38.97 14.67 -7.73
C PHE A 77 -37.60 15.18 -8.20
N TYR A 78 -36.74 14.29 -8.73
CA TYR A 78 -35.43 14.67 -9.26
C TYR A 78 -35.50 15.36 -10.63
N ARG A 79 -36.65 15.30 -11.31
CA ARG A 79 -36.84 15.89 -12.64
C ARG A 79 -37.03 17.41 -12.61
N ASN A 80 -37.41 18.00 -11.48
CA ASN A 80 -37.89 19.38 -11.38
C ASN A 80 -37.02 20.33 -10.53
N VAL A 81 -35.84 19.92 -10.06
CA VAL A 81 -34.92 20.82 -9.31
C VAL A 81 -33.98 21.52 -10.29
N ALA A 82 -34.41 22.68 -10.80
CA ALA A 82 -33.74 23.49 -11.81
C ALA A 82 -32.35 24.09 -11.42
N GLY A 83 -31.79 23.73 -10.25
CA GLY A 83 -30.53 24.30 -9.73
C GLY A 83 -29.40 23.30 -9.49
N ARG A 84 -29.63 21.98 -9.67
CA ARG A 84 -28.56 20.95 -9.59
C ARG A 84 -28.25 20.31 -10.94
N MET A 85 -28.60 21.00 -12.02
CA MET A 85 -28.45 20.56 -13.40
C MET A 85 -26.99 20.68 -13.92
N LYS A 86 -26.00 20.40 -13.06
CA LYS A 86 -24.61 20.15 -13.47
C LYS A 86 -24.20 18.67 -13.34
N ILE A 87 -25.08 17.84 -12.76
CA ILE A 87 -24.98 16.37 -12.81
C ILE A 87 -25.69 15.84 -14.08
N ARG A 88 -25.51 16.52 -15.22
CA ARG A 88 -26.18 16.18 -16.51
C ARG A 88 -25.60 14.96 -17.23
N GLY A 89 -24.72 14.20 -16.56
CA GLY A 89 -24.18 12.93 -17.08
C GLY A 89 -25.00 11.70 -16.69
N LEU A 90 -25.85 11.73 -15.66
CA LEU A 90 -26.49 10.52 -15.11
C LEU A 90 -27.74 10.05 -15.88
N HIS A 91 -27.71 10.06 -17.22
CA HIS A 91 -28.80 9.50 -18.02
C HIS A 91 -28.47 8.11 -18.58
N HIS A 92 -27.19 7.80 -18.77
CA HIS A 92 -26.74 6.49 -19.23
C HIS A 92 -26.22 5.66 -18.06
N PHE A 93 -26.52 4.36 -18.04
CA PHE A 93 -25.99 3.41 -17.05
C PHE A 93 -24.45 3.45 -16.91
N SER A 94 -23.75 3.81 -17.99
CA SER A 94 -22.28 3.92 -18.03
C SER A 94 -21.79 5.06 -17.13
N ASP A 95 -22.47 6.20 -17.14
CA ASP A 95 -22.05 7.39 -16.42
C ASP A 95 -22.28 7.22 -14.91
N SER A 96 -23.37 6.53 -14.52
CA SER A 96 -23.64 6.13 -13.15
C SER A 96 -22.58 5.15 -12.62
N PHE A 97 -22.10 4.23 -13.47
CA PHE A 97 -21.06 3.27 -13.10
C PHE A 97 -19.71 3.96 -12.85
N PHE A 98 -19.28 4.86 -13.75
CA PHE A 98 -18.03 5.62 -13.56
C PHE A 98 -18.10 6.56 -12.36
N TYR A 99 -19.27 7.15 -12.08
CA TYR A 99 -19.49 7.95 -10.88
C TYR A 99 -19.31 7.12 -9.59
N MET A 100 -19.95 5.95 -9.51
CA MET A 100 -19.82 5.05 -8.36
C MET A 100 -18.40 4.47 -8.23
N TYR A 101 -17.71 4.22 -9.35
CA TYR A 101 -16.31 3.80 -9.37
C TYR A 101 -15.38 4.88 -8.82
N GLY A 102 -15.53 6.14 -9.26
CA GLY A 102 -14.76 7.27 -8.73
C GLY A 102 -14.99 7.50 -7.24
N ALA A 103 -16.25 7.41 -6.81
CA ALA A 103 -16.62 7.49 -5.40
C ALA A 103 -15.98 6.38 -4.54
N LEU A 104 -15.89 5.15 -5.07
CA LEU A 104 -15.29 4.01 -4.36
C LEU A 104 -13.80 4.23 -4.07
N PHE A 105 -13.05 4.78 -5.03
CA PHE A 105 -11.61 5.01 -4.87
C PHE A 105 -11.29 6.31 -4.13
N CYS A 106 -12.30 7.03 -3.63
CA CYS A 106 -12.16 8.36 -3.04
C CYS A 106 -11.33 9.29 -3.94
N GLN A 107 -11.44 9.09 -5.26
CA GLN A 107 -10.83 9.97 -6.22
C GLN A 107 -11.85 11.07 -6.47
N ASP A 108 -11.54 12.29 -6.02
CA ASP A 108 -12.23 13.48 -6.50
C ASP A 108 -12.00 13.52 -8.01
N MET A 109 -12.91 12.94 -8.79
CA MET A 109 -12.94 13.20 -10.22
C MET A 109 -13.29 14.68 -10.34
N PRO A 110 -12.39 15.53 -10.85
CA PRO A 110 -12.80 16.85 -11.27
C PRO A 110 -13.93 16.62 -12.27
N GLU A 111 -15.05 17.32 -12.07
CA GLU A 111 -16.02 17.54 -13.14
C GLU A 111 -15.21 17.77 -14.42
N ILE A 112 -15.47 16.96 -15.44
CA ILE A 112 -14.89 17.14 -16.77
C ILE A 112 -15.42 18.48 -17.28
N LEU A 113 -14.72 19.55 -16.88
CA LEU A 113 -14.70 20.86 -17.47
C LEU A 113 -13.39 20.89 -18.26
N GLU A 114 -13.44 20.39 -19.49
CA GLU A 114 -12.74 21.03 -20.60
C GLU A 114 -13.52 20.74 -21.88
N GLU A 115 -14.02 21.85 -22.43
CA GLU A 115 -14.78 22.13 -23.67
C GLU A 115 -15.85 21.15 -24.21
#